data_AF-A1VX64-F1
#
_entry.id   AF-A1VX64-F1
#
_cell.length_a   1.000
_cell.length_b   1.000
_cell.length_c   1.000
_cell.angle_alpha   90.00
_cell.angle_beta   90.00
_cell.angle_gamma   90.00
#
_symmetry.space_group_name_H-M   'P 1'
#
loop_
_entity.id
_entity.type
_entity.pdbx_description
1 polymer ?
#
loop_
_entity_poly.entity_id
_entity_poly.type
_entity_poly.pdbx_seq_one_letter_code
_entity_poly.pdbx_strand_id
1 'polypeptide(L)'
;MVLIREVRAERGIHQAQVADWIGKTPSAWTKVEAGKSPLPLETFVRVCNSMQVMPSAVMATAERYAALLSQKAGWVVLTTELDFSEDGLLRQAQEYWASPGCRNVIPNRWSFGSVLNGPTYNTDQSISLAAVFQFAVDPVFRELQLNPPTVIMGAL
;
A
#
# COMPACT_ATOMS: atom_id res chain seq x y z
N MET A 1 -4.50 -6.46 1.77
CA MET A 1 -3.86 -6.47 0.44
C MET A 1 -2.89 -5.31 0.22
N VAL A 2 -3.23 -4.10 0.69
CA VAL A 2 -2.42 -2.86 0.53
C VAL A 2 -0.92 -3.07 0.79
N LEU A 3 -0.53 -3.61 1.95
CA LEU A 3 0.89 -3.80 2.30
C LEU A 3 1.67 -4.70 1.34
N ILE A 4 1.06 -5.79 0.85
CA ILE A 4 1.75 -6.71 -0.07
C ILE A 4 2.07 -5.98 -1.38
N ARG A 5 1.13 -5.18 -1.87
CA ARG A 5 1.34 -4.38 -3.08
C ARG A 5 2.39 -3.29 -2.87
N GLU A 6 2.39 -2.62 -1.71
CA GLU A 6 3.41 -1.63 -1.39
C GLU A 6 4.81 -2.25 -1.33
N VAL A 7 4.97 -3.42 -0.68
CA VAL A 7 6.25 -4.15 -0.65
C VAL A 7 6.71 -4.52 -2.06
N ARG A 8 5.77 -4.96 -2.91
CA ARG A 8 6.07 -5.29 -4.31
C ARG A 8 6.56 -4.05 -5.08
N ALA A 9 5.87 -2.92 -4.93
CA ALA A 9 6.20 -1.67 -5.59
C ALA A 9 7.54 -1.09 -5.12
N GLU A 10 7.80 -1.11 -3.81
CA GLU A 10 9.06 -0.70 -3.18
C GLU A 10 10.26 -1.45 -3.77
N ARG A 11 10.08 -2.74 -4.07
CA ARG A 11 11.12 -3.59 -4.65
C ARG A 11 11.20 -3.56 -6.17
N GLY A 12 10.37 -2.75 -6.83
CA GLY A 12 10.32 -2.67 -8.29
C GLY A 12 9.90 -3.98 -8.97
N ILE A 13 9.16 -4.84 -8.26
CA ILE A 13 8.74 -6.14 -8.78
C ILE A 13 7.46 -5.97 -9.59
N HIS A 14 7.45 -6.47 -10.82
CA HIS A 14 6.26 -6.41 -11.67
C HIS A 14 5.21 -7.42 -11.20
N GLN A 15 3.92 -7.07 -11.35
CA GLN A 15 2.80 -7.92 -10.91
C GLN A 15 2.82 -9.31 -11.57
N ALA A 16 3.18 -9.38 -12.86
CA ALA A 16 3.31 -10.65 -13.58
C ALA A 16 4.39 -11.56 -12.99
N GLN A 17 5.51 -11.00 -12.51
CA GLN A 17 6.58 -11.80 -11.91
C GLN A 17 6.11 -12.49 -10.63
N VAL A 18 5.36 -11.78 -9.78
CA VAL A 18 4.76 -12.41 -8.58
C VAL A 18 3.79 -13.52 -8.97
N ALA A 19 2.97 -13.30 -9.98
CA ALA A 19 2.02 -14.31 -10.48
C ALA A 19 2.75 -15.59 -10.92
N ASP A 20 3.84 -15.44 -11.69
CA ASP A 20 4.67 -16.55 -12.14
C ASP A 20 5.30 -17.31 -10.96
N TRP A 21 5.87 -16.60 -9.98
CA TRP A 21 6.52 -17.22 -8.81
C TRP A 21 5.57 -18.02 -7.93
N ILE A 22 4.29 -17.65 -7.87
CA ILE A 22 3.29 -18.34 -7.04
C ILE A 22 2.43 -19.32 -7.84
N GLY A 23 2.71 -19.49 -9.14
CA GLY A 23 1.97 -20.39 -10.01
C GLY A 23 0.53 -19.95 -10.27
N LYS A 24 0.28 -18.64 -10.39
CA LYS A 24 -1.03 -18.07 -10.74
C LYS A 24 -0.94 -17.29 -12.05
N THR A 25 -2.07 -17.14 -12.72
CA THR A 25 -2.13 -16.24 -13.89
C THR A 25 -2.01 -14.77 -13.43
N PRO A 26 -1.45 -13.87 -14.27
CA PRO A 26 -1.41 -12.44 -13.96
C PRO A 26 -2.79 -11.85 -13.64
N SER A 27 -3.84 -12.31 -14.33
CA SER A 27 -5.22 -11.88 -14.10
C SER A 27 -5.75 -12.31 -12.72
N ALA A 28 -5.45 -13.52 -12.28
CA ALA A 28 -5.83 -13.99 -10.95
C ALA A 28 -5.10 -13.21 -9.85
N TRP A 29 -3.80 -12.99 -9.99
CA TRP A 29 -3.03 -12.19 -9.05
C TRP A 29 -3.50 -10.72 -9.00
N THR A 30 -3.88 -10.16 -10.16
CA THR A 30 -4.46 -8.81 -10.25
C THR A 30 -5.74 -8.67 -9.43
N LYS A 31 -6.63 -9.67 -9.47
CA LYS A 31 -7.84 -9.67 -8.65
C LYS A 31 -7.53 -9.71 -7.16
N VAL A 32 -6.53 -10.49 -6.75
CA VAL A 32 -6.08 -10.55 -5.36
C VAL A 32 -5.52 -9.20 -4.91
N GLU A 33 -4.61 -8.57 -5.66
CA GLU A 33 -4.07 -7.24 -5.28
C GLU A 33 -5.13 -6.14 -5.29
N ALA A 34 -6.15 -6.26 -6.15
CA ALA A 34 -7.30 -5.37 -6.16
C ALA A 34 -8.32 -5.66 -5.05
N GLY A 35 -8.09 -6.67 -4.20
CA GLY A 35 -9.00 -7.13 -3.15
C GLY A 35 -10.32 -7.72 -3.65
N LYS A 36 -10.40 -8.09 -4.93
CA LYS A 36 -11.56 -8.74 -5.56
C LYS A 36 -11.55 -10.26 -5.41
N SER A 37 -10.54 -10.82 -4.75
CA SER A 37 -10.43 -12.24 -4.47
C SER A 37 -9.71 -12.41 -3.13
N PRO A 38 -10.17 -13.35 -2.28
CA PRO A 38 -9.51 -13.61 -1.01
C PRO A 38 -8.08 -14.09 -1.24
N LEU A 39 -7.21 -13.84 -0.26
CA LEU A 39 -5.83 -14.32 -0.25
C LEU A 39 -5.71 -15.47 0.75
N PRO A 40 -5.66 -16.73 0.29
CA PRO A 40 -5.41 -17.86 1.17
C PRO A 40 -4.04 -17.75 1.84
N LEU A 41 -3.93 -18.23 3.09
CA LEU A 41 -2.69 -18.18 3.88
C LEU A 41 -1.50 -18.78 3.14
N GLU A 42 -1.69 -19.92 2.46
CA GLU A 42 -0.63 -20.55 1.67
C GLU A 42 -0.11 -19.62 0.57
N THR A 43 -1.02 -18.94 -0.15
CA THR A 43 -0.64 -17.97 -1.19
C THR A 43 0.07 -16.77 -0.57
N PHE A 44 -0.42 -16.27 0.57
CA PHE A 44 0.23 -15.19 1.30
C PHE A 44 1.69 -15.51 1.66
N VAL A 45 1.95 -16.70 2.21
CA VAL A 45 3.31 -17.14 2.56
C VAL A 45 4.20 -17.24 1.33
N ARG A 46 3.71 -17.82 0.22
CA ARG A 46 4.46 -17.91 -1.04
C ARG A 46 4.84 -16.54 -1.60
N VAL A 47 3.90 -15.59 -1.59
CA VAL A 47 4.13 -14.20 -2.04
C VAL A 47 5.16 -13.49 -1.16
N CYS A 48 5.08 -13.67 0.16
CA CYS A 48 6.06 -13.08 1.08
C CYS A 48 7.47 -13.65 0.81
N ASN A 49 7.58 -14.97 0.67
CA ASN A 49 8.85 -15.64 0.40
C ASN A 49 9.44 -15.23 -0.94
N SER A 50 8.63 -15.12 -2.00
CA SER A 50 9.11 -14.72 -3.33
C SER A 50 9.65 -13.31 -3.36
N MET A 51 9.13 -12.43 -2.49
CA MET A 51 9.68 -11.10 -2.30
C MET A 51 10.82 -11.05 -1.28
N GLN A 52 11.15 -12.13 -0.56
CA GLN A 52 12.11 -12.14 0.56
C GLN A 52 11.65 -11.26 1.74
N VAL A 53 10.40 -11.41 2.17
CA VAL A 53 9.89 -10.86 3.45
C VAL A 53 9.32 -11.96 4.31
N MET A 54 9.46 -11.80 5.63
CA MET A 54 8.79 -12.67 6.58
C MET A 54 7.29 -12.36 6.60
N PRO A 55 6.39 -13.36 6.48
CA PRO A 55 4.95 -13.16 6.62
C PRO A 55 4.56 -12.47 7.93
N SER A 56 5.25 -12.79 9.03
CA SER A 56 5.04 -12.16 10.34
C SER A 56 5.31 -10.66 10.34
N ALA A 57 6.30 -10.18 9.59
CA ALA A 57 6.58 -8.75 9.48
C ALA A 57 5.43 -8.00 8.78
N VAL A 58 4.84 -8.61 7.74
CA VAL A 58 3.68 -8.04 7.05
C VAL A 58 2.45 -8.00 7.97
N MET A 59 2.19 -9.08 8.71
CA MET A 59 1.09 -9.14 9.68
C MET A 59 1.26 -8.12 10.81
N ALA A 60 2.44 -8.06 11.43
CA ALA A 60 2.73 -7.08 12.48
C ALA A 60 2.58 -5.64 11.97
N THR A 61 2.96 -5.37 10.73
CA THR A 61 2.75 -4.07 10.10
C THR A 61 1.26 -3.77 9.90
N ALA A 62 0.48 -4.77 9.45
CA ALA A 62 -0.97 -4.64 9.30
C ALA A 62 -1.64 -4.30 10.63
N GLU A 63 -1.24 -4.97 11.71
CA GLU A 63 -1.74 -4.70 13.07
C GLU A 63 -1.42 -3.27 13.53
N ARG A 64 -0.19 -2.79 13.30
CA ARG A 64 0.17 -1.41 13.67
C ARG A 64 -0.63 -0.36 12.90
N TYR A 65 -0.85 -0.56 11.60
CA TYR A 65 -1.71 0.33 10.81
C TYR A 65 -3.17 0.22 11.24
N ALA A 66 -3.69 -0.98 11.53
CA ALA A 66 -5.05 -1.17 12.03
C ALA A 66 -5.28 -0.42 13.36
N ALA A 67 -4.30 -0.49 14.28
CA ALA A 67 -4.34 0.25 15.53
C ALA A 67 -4.33 1.77 15.29
N LEU A 68 -3.44 2.27 14.43
CA LEU A 68 -3.37 3.69 14.08
C LEU A 68 -4.66 4.21 13.45
N LEU A 69 -5.20 3.47 12.46
CA LEU A 69 -6.41 3.84 11.74
C LEU A 69 -7.61 3.92 12.71
N SER A 70 -7.74 2.92 13.59
CA SER A 70 -8.80 2.87 14.59
C SER A 70 -8.70 3.99 15.63
N GLN A 71 -7.49 4.27 16.14
CA GLN A 71 -7.32 5.19 17.26
C GLN A 71 -7.22 6.66 16.85
N LYS A 72 -6.59 6.94 15.70
CA LYS A 72 -6.18 8.31 15.33
C LYS A 72 -6.88 8.86 14.10
N ALA A 73 -7.44 8.00 13.24
CA ALA A 73 -8.01 8.43 11.97
C ALA A 73 -9.53 8.21 11.87
N GLY A 74 -10.17 7.71 12.93
CA GLY A 74 -11.63 7.51 12.97
C GLY A 74 -12.15 6.38 12.08
N TRP A 75 -11.28 5.45 11.69
CA TRP A 75 -11.67 4.28 10.89
C TRP A 75 -12.18 3.16 11.79
N VAL A 76 -13.07 2.32 11.27
CA VAL A 76 -13.46 1.07 11.91
C VAL A 76 -12.81 -0.08 11.16
N VAL A 77 -11.96 -0.86 11.86
CA VAL A 77 -11.34 -2.06 11.30
C VAL A 77 -12.22 -3.26 11.61
N LEU A 78 -12.72 -3.90 10.57
CA LEU A 78 -13.60 -5.08 10.68
C LEU A 78 -12.81 -6.36 10.38
N THR A 79 -13.21 -7.45 11.02
CA THR A 79 -12.64 -8.79 10.81
C THR A 79 -13.45 -9.63 9.84
N THR A 80 -14.64 -9.16 9.46
CA THR A 80 -15.50 -9.78 8.45
C THR A 80 -15.07 -9.37 7.05
N GLU A 81 -15.35 -10.22 6.07
CA GLU A 81 -15.21 -9.84 4.68
C GLU A 81 -16.17 -8.68 4.37
N LEU A 82 -15.66 -7.67 3.67
CA LEU A 82 -16.42 -6.52 3.19
C LEU A 82 -16.51 -6.59 1.68
N ASP A 83 -17.64 -6.13 1.14
CA ASP A 83 -17.70 -5.88 -0.28
C ASP A 83 -16.74 -4.76 -0.67
N PHE A 84 -16.26 -4.80 -1.91
CA PHE A 84 -15.29 -3.82 -2.40
C PHE A 84 -15.78 -2.37 -2.29
N SER A 85 -17.10 -2.12 -2.38
CA SER A 85 -17.70 -0.80 -2.20
C SER A 85 -17.65 -0.29 -0.75
N GLU A 86 -17.50 -1.18 0.21
CA GLU A 86 -17.51 -0.89 1.64
C GLU A 86 -16.10 -0.80 2.23
N ASP A 87 -15.10 -1.43 1.60
CA ASP A 87 -13.69 -1.30 1.99
C ASP A 87 -13.13 0.08 1.57
N GLY A 88 -13.35 1.07 2.43
CA GLY A 88 -12.90 2.44 2.22
C GLY A 88 -11.38 2.56 2.08
N LEU A 89 -10.59 1.72 2.75
CA LEU A 89 -9.13 1.80 2.75
C LEU A 89 -8.61 1.30 1.41
N LEU A 90 -9.12 0.16 0.95
CA LEU A 90 -8.75 -0.39 -0.35
C LEU A 90 -9.21 0.51 -1.50
N ARG A 91 -10.40 1.12 -1.39
CA ARG A 91 -10.89 2.10 -2.38
C ARG A 91 -9.94 3.29 -2.49
N GLN A 92 -9.57 3.90 -1.37
CA GLN A 92 -8.65 5.05 -1.35
C GLN A 92 -7.23 4.66 -1.78
N ALA A 93 -6.79 3.43 -1.46
CA ALA A 93 -5.52 2.92 -1.96
C ALA A 93 -5.49 2.80 -3.49
N GLN A 94 -6.58 2.31 -4.10
CA GLN A 94 -6.70 2.25 -5.57
C GLN A 94 -6.70 3.63 -6.21
N GLU A 95 -7.40 4.58 -5.60
CA GLU A 95 -7.41 5.97 -6.04
C GLU A 95 -6.00 6.59 -5.96
N TYR A 96 -5.29 6.37 -4.85
CA TYR A 96 -3.90 6.79 -4.70
C TYR A 96 -3.01 6.20 -5.80
N TRP A 97 -3.03 4.88 -6.01
CA TRP A 97 -2.19 4.26 -7.04
C TRP A 97 -2.54 4.69 -8.48
N ALA A 98 -3.78 5.14 -8.70
CA ALA A 98 -4.20 5.71 -9.98
C ALA A 98 -3.87 7.20 -10.11
N SER A 99 -3.62 7.89 -9.00
CA SER A 99 -3.41 9.34 -8.95
C SER A 99 -2.18 9.79 -9.74
N PRO A 100 -2.20 11.00 -10.34
CA PRO A 100 -1.04 11.55 -11.02
C PRO A 100 0.15 11.74 -10.07
N GLY A 101 -0.10 12.15 -8.82
CA GLY A 101 0.93 12.30 -7.80
C GLY A 101 1.73 11.02 -7.58
N CYS A 102 1.04 9.89 -7.37
CA CYS A 102 1.69 8.57 -7.21
C CYS A 102 2.48 8.16 -8.46
N ARG A 103 1.95 8.38 -9.66
CA ARG A 103 2.62 8.00 -10.92
C ARG A 103 3.85 8.85 -11.22
N ASN A 104 3.87 10.08 -10.76
CA ASN A 104 4.97 11.02 -10.94
C ASN A 104 6.05 10.89 -9.84
N VAL A 105 5.84 10.06 -8.81
CA VAL A 105 6.86 9.79 -7.80
C VAL A 105 8.07 9.14 -8.48
N ILE A 106 9.19 9.85 -8.47
CA ILE A 106 10.48 9.26 -8.82
C ILE A 106 10.87 8.35 -7.65
N PRO A 107 10.98 7.02 -7.86
CA PRO A 107 11.35 6.12 -6.78
C PRO A 107 12.76 6.46 -6.28
N ASN A 108 12.85 7.10 -5.12
CA ASN A 108 14.12 7.42 -4.50
C ASN A 108 14.69 6.15 -3.84
N ARG A 109 15.62 5.50 -4.54
CA ARG A 109 16.25 4.23 -4.11
C ARG A 109 16.96 4.29 -2.76
N TRP A 110 17.21 5.49 -2.22
CA TRP A 110 18.04 5.69 -1.02
C TRP A 110 17.29 6.30 0.18
N SER A 111 16.03 6.71 0.04
CA SER A 111 15.40 7.64 1.01
C SER A 111 14.15 7.14 1.72
N PHE A 112 13.76 5.88 1.61
CA PHE A 112 12.60 5.40 2.38
C PHE A 112 12.92 4.07 3.06
N GLY A 113 12.72 4.04 4.38
CA GLY A 113 12.62 2.79 5.11
C GLY A 113 11.45 1.98 4.54
N SER A 114 11.58 0.65 4.59
CA SER A 114 10.57 -0.24 4.04
C SER A 114 9.18 0.08 4.57
N VAL A 115 8.13 -0.10 3.76
CA VAL A 115 6.72 0.05 4.19
C VAL A 115 6.41 -0.81 5.42
N LEU A 116 7.15 -1.92 5.60
CA LEU A 116 7.06 -2.82 6.74
C LEU A 116 7.62 -2.27 8.05
N ASN A 117 8.30 -1.12 8.01
CA ASN A 117 8.77 -0.42 9.21
C ASN A 117 7.74 0.61 9.71
N GLY A 118 6.69 0.88 8.92
CA GLY A 118 5.65 1.84 9.28
C GLY A 118 4.54 1.25 10.18
N PRO A 119 3.63 2.10 10.69
CA PRO A 119 3.82 3.54 10.87
C PRO A 119 5.01 3.83 11.80
N THR A 120 5.76 4.90 11.52
CA THR A 120 6.94 5.30 12.33
C THR A 120 6.58 6.51 13.20
N TYR A 121 6.85 6.40 14.50
CA TYR A 121 6.63 7.48 15.46
C TYR A 121 7.94 8.23 15.67
N ASN A 122 7.97 9.50 15.26
CA ASN A 122 9.15 10.32 15.31
C ASN A 122 9.29 11.00 16.68
N THR A 123 10.49 11.48 17.00
CA THR A 123 10.80 12.14 18.28
C THR A 123 10.00 13.44 18.48
N ASP A 124 9.59 14.08 17.39
CA ASP A 124 8.74 15.29 17.39
C ASP A 124 7.24 14.99 17.53
N GLN A 125 6.88 13.75 17.87
CA GLN A 125 5.50 13.25 17.98
C GLN A 125 4.74 13.16 16.65
N SER A 126 5.37 13.50 15.52
CA SER A 126 4.79 13.25 14.20
C SER A 126 4.81 11.75 13.87
N ILE A 127 3.98 11.36 12.91
CA ILE A 127 3.90 9.98 12.45
C ILE A 127 4.18 9.95 10.95
N SER A 128 5.25 9.27 10.55
CA SER A 128 5.48 9.01 9.12
C SER A 128 4.74 7.74 8.70
N LEU A 129 3.91 7.89 7.68
CA LEU A 129 3.09 6.82 7.10
C LEU A 129 3.59 6.50 5.70
N ALA A 130 3.34 5.27 5.24
CA ALA A 130 3.46 5.01 3.81
C ALA A 130 2.41 5.85 3.07
N ALA A 131 2.78 6.36 1.88
CA ALA A 131 1.98 7.34 1.15
C ALA A 131 0.54 6.87 0.90
N VAL A 132 0.32 5.57 0.66
CA VAL A 132 -1.04 5.01 0.51
C VAL A 132 -1.90 5.15 1.76
N PHE A 133 -1.32 5.01 2.96
CA PHE A 133 -2.03 5.22 4.22
C PHE A 133 -2.16 6.70 4.54
N GLN A 134 -1.16 7.52 4.21
CA GLN A 134 -1.25 8.97 4.34
C GLN A 134 -2.39 9.53 3.48
N PHE A 135 -2.50 9.10 2.22
CA PHE A 135 -3.62 9.44 1.34
C PHE A 135 -4.98 9.09 1.97
N ALA A 136 -5.03 8.01 2.76
CA ALA A 136 -6.26 7.60 3.41
C ALA A 136 -6.67 8.47 4.59
N VAL A 137 -5.71 9.04 5.33
CA VAL A 137 -5.97 9.75 6.59
C VAL A 137 -5.81 11.27 6.50
N ASP A 138 -5.11 11.78 5.49
CA ASP A 138 -4.79 13.19 5.30
C ASP A 138 -5.47 13.72 4.03
N PRO A 139 -6.58 14.49 4.16
CA PRO A 139 -7.28 15.07 3.02
C PRO A 139 -6.42 16.05 2.21
N VAL A 140 -5.49 16.76 2.85
CA VAL A 140 -4.62 17.72 2.16
C VAL A 140 -3.61 16.97 1.29
N PHE A 141 -2.97 15.94 1.85
CA PHE A 141 -2.09 15.08 1.07
C PHE A 141 -2.84 14.40 -0.08
N ARG A 142 -4.08 13.94 0.16
CA ARG A 142 -4.94 13.37 -0.87
C ARG A 142 -5.17 14.34 -2.04
N GLU A 143 -5.58 15.56 -1.75
CA GLU A 143 -5.80 16.62 -2.75
C GLU A 143 -4.54 16.86 -3.59
N LEU A 144 -3.38 16.94 -2.94
CA LEU A 144 -2.08 17.12 -3.60
C LEU A 144 -1.71 15.96 -4.52
N GLN A 145 -2.06 14.72 -4.16
CA GLN A 145 -1.80 13.56 -5.02
C GLN A 145 -2.76 13.49 -6.21
N LEU A 146 -4.02 13.87 -6.04
CA LEU A 146 -5.01 13.91 -7.12
C LEU A 146 -4.75 15.05 -8.11
N ASN A 147 -4.36 16.22 -7.58
CA ASN A 147 -4.16 17.46 -8.31
C ASN A 147 -2.73 17.98 -8.10
N PRO A 148 -1.68 17.26 -8.52
CA PRO A 148 -0.32 17.73 -8.30
C PRO A 148 -0.10 19.04 -9.07
N PRO A 149 0.60 20.02 -8.49
CA PRO A 149 0.87 21.27 -9.18
C PRO A 149 1.59 20.98 -10.50
N THR A 150 1.13 21.62 -11.57
CA THR A 150 1.74 21.48 -12.89
C THR A 150 3.18 21.97 -12.80
N VAL A 151 4.14 21.04 -12.87
CA VAL A 151 5.54 21.43 -13.06
C VAL A 151 5.62 22.02 -14.46
N ILE A 152 5.61 23.35 -14.56
CA ILE A 152 5.94 24.04 -15.80
C ILE A 152 7.41 23.68 -16.05
N MET A 153 7.68 22.70 -16.92
CA MET A 153 9.01 22.49 -17.50
C MET A 153 9.26 23.66 -18.45
N GLY A 154 9.56 24.82 -17.88
CA GLY A 154 9.97 26.03 -18.57
C GLY A 154 11.47 26.19 -18.44
N ALA A 155 12.16 25.97 -19.56
CA ALA A 155 13.46 26.52 -19.95
C ALA A 155 14.58 26.56 -18.89
N LEU A 156 15.51 25.60 -18.98
CA LEU A 156 16.96 25.84 -19.02
C LEU A 156 17.62 24.84 -19.97
#